data_AF-A0A5N7BJ57-F1
#
_entry.id   AF-A0A5N7BJ57-F1
#
_cell.length_a   1.000
_cell.length_b   1.000
_cell.length_c   1.000
_cell.angle_alpha   90.00
_cell.angle_beta   90.00
_cell.angle_gamma   90.00
#
_symmetry.space_group_name_H-M   'P 1'
#
loop_
_entity.id
_entity.type
_entity.pdbx_description
1 polymer ?
#
loop_
_entity_poly.entity_id
_entity_poly.type
_entity_poly.pdbx_seq_one_letter_code
_entity_poly.pdbx_strand_id
1 'polypeptide(L)'
;MVKILCLAALGLAALSQATKLHVNKGYITVDDAAVRKSINVSPPVTIYAGFDGSSNKERVKPGCSLEASWPGNYGDIYFGADNCLYDSNGSNINGQCCKSSGDLPEVRNPYYG
;
A
#
# COMPACT_ATOMS: atom_id res chain seq x y z
N MET A 1 38.75 35.96 -14.10
CA MET A 1 37.56 35.53 -14.86
C MET A 1 37.34 34.05 -14.56
N VAL A 2 36.45 33.71 -13.62
CA VAL A 2 36.11 32.31 -13.33
C VAL A 2 34.68 32.10 -13.84
N LYS A 3 34.58 31.37 -14.95
CA LYS A 3 33.32 31.05 -15.62
C LYS A 3 32.78 29.78 -14.96
N ILE A 4 32.04 29.94 -13.87
CA ILE A 4 31.34 28.83 -13.21
C ILE A 4 30.14 28.47 -14.10
N LEU A 5 30.32 27.41 -14.88
CA LEU A 5 29.23 26.72 -15.55
C LEU A 5 28.43 25.98 -14.48
N CYS A 6 27.41 26.62 -13.92
CA CYS A 6 26.36 25.90 -13.21
C CYS A 6 25.66 25.00 -14.23
N LEU A 7 26.02 23.71 -14.24
CA LEU A 7 25.17 22.68 -14.82
C LEU A 7 23.83 22.75 -14.08
N ALA A 8 22.81 23.26 -14.77
CA ALA A 8 21.44 23.05 -14.34
C ALA A 8 21.14 21.55 -14.50
N ALA A 9 21.44 20.78 -13.45
CA ALA A 9 20.78 19.51 -13.26
C ALA A 9 19.30 19.84 -13.04
N LEU A 10 18.53 19.84 -14.13
CA LEU A 10 17.09 19.61 -14.08
C LEU A 10 16.91 18.21 -13.54
N GLY A 11 17.08 18.05 -12.23
CA GLY A 11 16.48 16.96 -11.50
C GLY A 11 14.99 17.10 -11.76
N LEU A 12 14.46 16.26 -12.65
CA LEU A 12 13.05 15.92 -12.62
C LEU A 12 12.84 15.33 -11.24
N ALA A 13 12.47 16.18 -10.28
CA ALA A 13 11.69 15.75 -9.15
C ALA A 13 10.42 15.19 -9.78
N ALA A 14 10.41 13.87 -10.01
CA ALA A 14 9.18 13.17 -10.28
C ALA A 14 8.28 13.51 -9.10
N LEU A 15 7.29 14.36 -9.34
CA LEU A 15 6.17 14.56 -8.43
C LEU A 15 5.59 13.16 -8.26
N SER A 16 5.97 12.48 -7.17
CA SER A 16 5.36 11.23 -6.76
C SER A 16 3.92 11.58 -6.45
N GLN A 17 3.05 11.46 -7.46
CA GLN A 17 1.64 11.68 -7.27
C GLN A 17 1.17 10.55 -6.37
N ALA A 18 0.52 10.89 -5.26
CA ALA A 18 0.01 9.89 -4.35
C ALA A 18 -0.88 8.91 -5.13
N THR A 19 -0.53 7.63 -5.10
CA THR A 19 -1.28 6.58 -5.76
C THR A 19 -2.52 6.29 -4.94
N LYS A 20 -3.68 6.18 -5.59
CA LYS A 20 -4.90 5.75 -4.92
C LYS A 20 -4.95 4.23 -4.86
N LEU A 21 -4.85 3.68 -3.66
CA LEU A 21 -5.02 2.26 -3.37
C LEU A 21 -6.49 1.98 -3.06
N HIS A 22 -7.13 1.14 -3.86
CA HIS A 22 -8.50 0.65 -3.66
C HIS A 22 -8.50 -0.74 -3.03
N VAL A 23 -9.50 -1.05 -2.21
CA VAL A 23 -9.67 -2.35 -1.56
C VAL A 23 -10.92 -3.01 -2.11
N ASN A 24 -10.77 -4.11 -2.84
CA ASN A 24 -11.88 -4.74 -3.56
C ASN A 24 -12.73 -5.64 -2.66
N LYS A 25 -12.16 -6.21 -1.59
CA LYS A 25 -12.87 -7.09 -0.66
C LYS A 25 -12.33 -6.99 0.75
N GLY A 26 -13.23 -6.96 1.73
CA GLY A 26 -12.89 -6.80 3.13
C GLY A 26 -12.21 -5.46 3.39
N TYR A 27 -11.58 -5.33 4.56
CA TYR A 27 -10.80 -4.17 4.94
C TYR A 27 -9.35 -4.56 5.23
N ILE A 28 -8.44 -3.62 5.00
CA ILE A 28 -7.01 -3.77 5.24
C ILE A 28 -6.52 -2.67 6.17
N THR A 29 -5.28 -2.80 6.62
CA THR A 29 -4.56 -1.74 7.33
C THR A 29 -3.30 -1.40 6.53
N VAL A 30 -3.04 -0.12 6.31
CA VAL A 30 -1.83 0.36 5.61
C VAL A 30 -1.08 1.27 6.57
N ASP A 31 0.13 0.87 6.97
CA ASP A 31 0.95 1.58 7.96
C ASP A 31 0.16 1.98 9.24
N ASP A 32 -0.62 1.03 9.78
CA ASP A 32 -1.54 1.18 10.94
C ASP A 32 -2.83 2.01 10.69
N ALA A 33 -3.04 2.53 9.48
CA ALA A 33 -4.29 3.19 9.10
C ALA A 33 -5.32 2.20 8.54
N ALA A 34 -6.53 2.18 9.11
CA ALA A 34 -7.64 1.35 8.63
C ALA A 34 -8.15 1.84 7.26
N VAL A 35 -8.23 0.96 6.28
CA VAL A 35 -8.70 1.26 4.93
C VAL A 35 -9.89 0.37 4.59
N ARG A 36 -11.06 1.00 4.48
CA ARG A 36 -12.34 0.31 4.22
C ARG A 36 -12.80 0.36 2.76
N LYS A 37 -12.19 1.23 1.95
CA LYS A 37 -12.54 1.42 0.54
C LYS A 37 -11.34 1.84 -0.29
N SER A 38 -10.72 2.97 0.06
CA SER A 38 -9.53 3.46 -0.64
C SER A 38 -8.74 4.44 0.22
N ILE A 39 -7.45 4.59 -0.07
CA ILE A 39 -6.55 5.57 0.54
C ILE A 39 -5.55 6.10 -0.49
N ASN A 40 -5.07 7.33 -0.33
CA ASN A 40 -3.94 7.85 -1.09
C ASN A 40 -2.64 7.49 -0.36
N VAL A 41 -1.71 6.84 -1.05
CA VAL A 41 -0.46 6.32 -0.49
C VAL A 41 0.72 6.64 -1.39
N SER A 42 1.91 6.76 -0.80
CA SER A 42 3.16 6.84 -1.53
C SER A 42 3.99 5.60 -1.15
N PRO A 43 4.47 4.80 -2.12
CA PRO A 43 5.29 3.64 -1.81
C PRO A 43 6.65 4.05 -1.22
N PRO A 44 7.33 3.19 -0.45
CA PRO A 44 6.86 1.87 -0.02
C PRO A 44 5.84 1.96 1.13
N VAL A 45 4.91 1.02 1.19
CA VAL A 45 3.94 0.90 2.30
C VAL A 45 3.84 -0.55 2.78
N THR A 46 3.48 -0.75 4.05
CA THR A 46 3.14 -2.07 4.56
C THR A 46 1.64 -2.26 4.62
N ILE A 47 1.14 -3.26 3.88
CA ILE A 47 -0.25 -3.66 3.88
C ILE A 47 -0.42 -4.89 4.76
N TYR A 48 -1.34 -4.80 5.71
CA TYR A 48 -1.81 -5.92 6.50
C TYR A 48 -3.22 -6.28 6.07
N ALA A 49 -3.51 -7.57 5.91
CA ALA A 49 -4.81 -8.05 5.45
C ALA A 49 -5.19 -9.40 6.09
N GLY A 50 -6.29 -10.01 5.63
CA GLY A 50 -6.78 -11.27 6.17
C GLY A 50 -7.34 -11.15 7.59
N PHE A 51 -7.89 -9.99 7.95
CA PHE A 51 -8.50 -9.76 9.26
C PHE A 51 -9.81 -10.53 9.42
N ASP A 52 -10.05 -11.04 10.64
CA ASP A 52 -11.36 -11.54 11.06
C ASP A 52 -12.32 -10.37 11.29
N GLY A 53 -13.26 -10.19 10.37
CA GLY A 53 -14.25 -9.12 10.44
C GLY A 53 -15.28 -9.24 11.56
N SER A 54 -15.30 -10.36 12.30
CA SER A 54 -16.14 -10.54 13.49
C SER A 54 -15.45 -10.10 14.79
N SER A 55 -14.14 -9.81 14.75
CA SER A 55 -13.39 -9.38 15.92
C SER A 55 -13.80 -7.98 16.37
N ASN A 56 -14.12 -7.86 17.67
CA ASN A 56 -14.47 -6.61 18.34
C ASN A 56 -13.27 -5.95 19.06
N LYS A 57 -12.04 -6.46 18.89
CA LYS A 57 -10.84 -5.88 19.50
C LYS A 57 -10.36 -4.66 18.72
N GLU A 58 -9.82 -3.66 19.41
CA GLU A 58 -9.24 -2.46 18.80
C GLU A 58 -7.97 -2.76 17.98
N ARG A 59 -7.13 -3.67 18.50
CA ARG A 59 -5.95 -4.20 17.82
C ARG A 59 -6.07 -5.70 17.65
N VAL A 60 -5.60 -6.21 16.52
CA VAL A 60 -5.69 -7.62 16.15
C VAL A 60 -4.46 -8.03 15.33
N LYS A 61 -4.11 -9.31 15.41
CA LYS A 61 -3.09 -9.90 14.52
C LYS A 61 -3.69 -10.11 13.12
N PRO A 62 -3.10 -9.57 12.05
CA PRO A 62 -3.56 -9.81 10.70
C PRO A 62 -3.24 -11.24 10.25
N GLY A 63 -3.92 -11.72 9.21
CA GLY A 63 -3.66 -13.03 8.61
C GLY A 63 -2.46 -13.05 7.67
N CYS A 64 -2.08 -11.90 7.12
CA CYS A 64 -0.94 -11.75 6.21
C CYS A 64 -0.38 -10.32 6.21
N SER A 65 0.85 -10.16 5.70
CA SER A 65 1.43 -8.85 5.36
C SER A 65 2.01 -8.83 3.95
N LEU A 66 2.15 -7.61 3.41
CA LEU A 66 2.80 -7.30 2.15
C LEU A 66 3.58 -5.99 2.32
N GLU A 67 4.90 -6.03 2.12
CA GLU A 67 5.70 -4.84 1.86
C GLU A 67 5.56 -4.49 0.38
N ALA A 68 4.76 -3.47 0.09
CA ALA A 68 4.38 -3.11 -1.26
C ALA A 68 5.21 -1.93 -1.79
N SER A 69 5.63 -2.04 -3.05
CA SER A 69 6.39 -0.98 -3.73
C SER A 69 6.06 -0.92 -5.23
N TRP A 70 6.05 0.29 -5.78
CA TRP A 70 5.82 0.58 -7.19
C TRP A 70 6.45 1.94 -7.56
N PRO A 71 6.63 2.27 -8.86
CA PRO A 71 7.15 3.57 -9.27
C PRO A 71 6.27 4.74 -8.82
N GLY A 72 6.83 5.87 -8.40
CA GLY A 72 6.05 7.00 -7.85
C GLY A 72 5.06 7.68 -8.81
N ASN A 73 5.10 7.36 -10.11
CA ASN A 73 4.17 7.85 -11.13
C ASN A 73 3.10 6.81 -11.53
N TYR A 74 2.78 5.86 -10.65
CA TYR A 74 1.77 4.85 -10.90
C TYR A 74 0.36 5.43 -10.76
N GLY A 75 -0.53 5.01 -11.65
CA GLY A 75 -1.96 5.29 -11.53
C GLY A 75 -2.58 4.54 -10.35
N ASP A 76 -3.90 4.52 -10.28
CA ASP A 76 -4.64 3.79 -9.25
C ASP A 76 -4.23 2.31 -9.21
N ILE A 77 -4.16 1.76 -7.99
CA ILE A 77 -3.87 0.34 -7.73
C ILE A 77 -4.99 -0.28 -6.92
N TYR A 78 -5.13 -1.60 -7.03
CA TYR A 78 -6.25 -2.34 -6.49
C TYR A 78 -5.74 -3.53 -5.70
N PHE A 79 -6.09 -3.57 -4.42
CA PHE A 79 -5.90 -4.76 -3.59
C PHE A 79 -7.07 -5.72 -3.84
N GLY A 80 -6.75 -6.81 -4.54
CA GLY A 80 -7.69 -7.82 -4.99
C GLY A 80 -8.25 -8.69 -3.87
N ALA A 81 -9.31 -9.43 -4.19
CA ALA A 81 -9.95 -10.37 -3.26
C ALA A 81 -9.07 -11.59 -2.93
N ASP A 82 -8.02 -11.82 -3.71
CA ASP A 82 -6.95 -12.81 -3.52
C ASP A 82 -5.75 -12.25 -2.75
N ASN A 83 -5.88 -11.04 -2.19
CA ASN A 83 -4.87 -10.32 -1.43
C ASN A 83 -3.61 -9.94 -2.24
N CYS A 84 -3.75 -9.75 -3.56
CA CYS A 84 -2.68 -9.28 -4.43
C CYS A 84 -2.92 -7.85 -4.93
N LEU A 85 -1.84 -7.18 -5.35
CA LEU A 85 -1.91 -5.84 -5.96
C LEU A 85 -2.03 -5.92 -7.48
N TYR A 86 -2.93 -5.10 -8.02
CA TYR A 86 -3.21 -4.97 -9.43
C TYR A 86 -3.16 -3.50 -9.85
N ASP A 87 -2.76 -3.26 -11.10
CA ASP A 87 -2.91 -1.96 -11.74
C ASP A 87 -4.36 -1.73 -12.21
N SER A 88 -4.64 -0.56 -12.78
CA SER A 88 -5.96 -0.22 -13.34
C SER A 88 -6.40 -1.07 -14.52
N ASN A 89 -5.50 -1.84 -15.13
CA ASN A 89 -5.81 -2.77 -16.22
C ASN A 89 -6.09 -4.19 -15.71
N GLY A 90 -6.02 -4.41 -14.38
CA GLY A 90 -6.15 -5.73 -13.79
C GLY A 90 -4.89 -6.59 -13.94
N SER A 91 -3.73 -6.00 -14.29
CA SER A 91 -2.46 -6.70 -14.34
C SER A 91 -1.85 -6.74 -12.94
N ASN A 92 -1.41 -7.92 -12.51
CA ASN A 92 -0.78 -8.08 -11.21
C ASN A 92 0.57 -7.33 -11.18
N ILE A 93 0.79 -6.54 -10.14
CA ILE A 93 2.00 -5.70 -10.00
C ILE A 93 3.14 -6.58 -9.48
N ASN A 94 3.86 -7.23 -10.40
CA ASN A 94 5.07 -8.02 -10.13
C ASN A 94 4.89 -9.18 -9.11
N GLY A 95 3.72 -9.80 -9.05
CA GLY A 95 3.44 -10.89 -8.11
C GLY A 95 3.30 -10.43 -6.65
N GLN A 96 3.08 -9.13 -6.41
CA GLN A 96 2.96 -8.59 -5.06
C GLN A 96 1.65 -9.03 -4.41
N CYS A 97 1.76 -10.09 -3.61
CA CYS A 97 0.66 -10.69 -2.88
C CYS A 97 1.00 -10.77 -1.40
N CYS A 98 -0.01 -10.50 -0.58
CA CYS A 98 0.03 -10.67 0.85
C CYS A 98 0.30 -12.14 1.18
N LYS A 99 1.30 -12.38 2.04
CA LYS A 99 1.69 -13.73 2.45
C LYS A 99 1.46 -13.87 3.95
N SER A 100 0.94 -15.02 4.36
CA SER A 100 0.88 -15.34 5.79
C SER A 100 2.29 -15.38 6.35
N SER A 101 2.51 -14.60 7.41
CA SER A 101 3.71 -14.68 8.24
C SER A 101 3.29 -15.19 9.62
N GLY A 102 4.07 -16.11 10.18
CA GLY A 102 3.79 -16.66 11.52
C GLY A 102 3.92 -15.62 12.62
N ASP A 103 4.75 -14.60 12.42
CA ASP A 103 5.03 -13.57 13.41
C ASP A 103 4.69 -12.16 12.91
N LEU A 104 3.38 -11.89 12.84
CA LEU A 104 2.84 -10.57 12.54
C LEU A 104 2.56 -9.78 13.83
N PRO A 105 2.84 -8.47 13.86
CA PRO A 105 2.47 -7.62 14.99
C PRO A 105 0.95 -7.45 15.09
N GLU A 106 0.46 -7.04 16.26
CA GLU A 106 -0.90 -6.52 16.36
C GLU A 106 -0.97 -5.13 15.74
N VAL A 107 -1.89 -4.94 14.81
CA VAL A 107 -2.17 -3.67 14.14
C VAL A 107 -3.58 -3.22 14.43
N ARG A 108 -3.89 -1.96 14.12
CA ARG A 108 -5.25 -1.45 14.23
C ARG A 108 -6.21 -2.35 13.44
N ASN A 109 -7.27 -2.79 14.10
CA ASN A 109 -8.33 -3.58 13.48
C ASN A 109 -9.14 -2.68 12.53
N PRO A 110 -9.14 -2.93 11.21
CA PRO A 110 -9.84 -2.06 10.29
C PRO A 110 -11.37 -2.23 10.35
N TYR A 111 -11.87 -3.25 11.06
CA TYR A 111 -13.29 -3.42 11.35
C TYR A 111 -13.73 -2.75 12.66
N TYR A 112 -12.80 -2.42 13.55
CA TYR A 112 -13.09 -1.70 14.78
C TYR A 112 -13.51 -0.25 14.51
N GLY A 113 -14.63 0.16 15.08
CA GLY A 113 -15.25 1.48 14.88
C GLY A 113 -16.57 1.58 15.65
#